data_AF-A0A2P6MUE6-F1
#
_entry.id   AF-A0A2P6MUE6-F1
#
_cell.length_a   1.000
_cell.length_b   1.000
_cell.length_c   1.000
_cell.angle_alpha   90.00
_cell.angle_beta   90.00
_cell.angle_gamma   90.00
#
_symmetry.space_group_name_H-M   'P 1'
#
loop_
_entity.id
_entity.type
_entity.pdbx_description
1 polymer ?
#
loop_
_entity_poly.entity_id
_entity_poly.type
_entity_poly.pdbx_seq_one_letter_code
_entity_poly.pdbx_strand_id
1 'polypeptide(L)'
;MDGSPKKRGSRRKSKKSPETEEQRQLRSEIKALREEESRKKKQEQIRAKLEAQIAEESRISRLNQLKIQEQWRKIMRMEKAAELKGDIVILGESHDRLAAQKDATIGRLEETLVEIEQQYQLALNSHTSNIDRLVKLQDIRIDALECEFDEELKEMETEFVKEREEIITKHKDEKEELLDIILAMEEEFNSADQEAKTRFQNARDEIKTRNAEEFGSLRMKLDGQILRLEKEFDHSHTTYTTNTEADITRLKQATGTDETNTRTIDANNRKLQRLQRNLNHWRTKMANNVRECEQRNKSLKEEKDNIQHHFQALKARMNKLREKFGVRLSELTKNTNSTIKSLESKLQLVERILALSEMNLKLETEKEKVMPFERADSDAIKQAEVDFESSEDKPAEITKQFQTCVVTKSYTPVGEWNYLDQFYKRYNKVMLDKMALDNEKAKLIKENQDLRVILQKYLDGVSVNAAVLNNPNPLLVINGKLSDSLPVRMSSSTSSPAATRTKQQVAQPQYVTINQYTR
;
A
#
# COMPACT_ATOMS: atom_id res chain seq x y z
N MET A 1 -99.31 -77.84 42.31
CA MET A 1 -98.84 -78.67 43.44
C MET A 1 -99.44 -78.09 44.71
N ASP A 2 -100.30 -78.91 45.31
CA ASP A 2 -100.79 -78.93 46.69
C ASP A 2 -101.51 -77.74 47.34
N GLY A 3 -102.74 -78.04 47.74
CA GLY A 3 -103.02 -78.01 49.19
C GLY A 3 -104.15 -77.09 49.66
N SER A 4 -105.40 -77.38 49.30
CA SER A 4 -106.53 -77.10 50.21
C SER A 4 -106.40 -78.01 51.46
N PRO A 5 -106.86 -77.60 52.65
CA PRO A 5 -108.23 -77.94 53.05
C PRO A 5 -108.96 -76.82 53.81
N LYS A 6 -110.21 -76.49 53.50
CA LYS A 6 -111.49 -77.19 53.79
C LYS A 6 -111.97 -77.12 55.25
N LYS A 7 -113.27 -76.76 55.35
CA LYS A 7 -114.27 -77.18 56.34
C LYS A 7 -114.19 -76.54 57.72
N ARG A 8 -115.25 -76.39 58.51
CA ARG A 8 -116.74 -76.40 58.44
C ARG A 8 -117.11 -76.20 59.92
N GLY A 9 -118.20 -75.51 60.27
CA GLY A 9 -118.67 -75.58 61.66
C GLY A 9 -119.82 -74.67 62.03
N SER A 10 -121.04 -75.10 61.72
CA SER A 10 -122.28 -74.62 62.32
C SER A 10 -122.42 -75.13 63.76
N ARG A 11 -122.86 -74.27 64.70
CA ARG A 11 -123.92 -74.61 65.69
C ARG A 11 -124.38 -73.43 66.56
N ARG A 12 -125.68 -73.15 66.47
CA ARG A 12 -126.70 -72.91 67.53
C ARG A 12 -126.31 -72.26 68.88
N LYS A 13 -127.07 -71.19 69.17
CA LYS A 13 -127.61 -70.68 70.46
C LYS A 13 -127.31 -71.48 71.74
N SER A 14 -126.73 -70.82 72.75
CA SER A 14 -127.19 -70.90 74.15
C SER A 14 -126.70 -69.70 74.99
N LYS A 15 -127.54 -69.31 75.96
CA LYS A 15 -127.36 -68.24 76.96
C LYS A 15 -125.98 -68.25 77.64
N LYS A 16 -125.38 -67.07 77.80
CA LYS A 16 -124.59 -66.72 78.99
C LYS A 16 -125.05 -65.37 79.54
N SER A 17 -125.29 -65.41 80.84
CA SER A 17 -125.61 -64.38 81.84
C SER A 17 -124.64 -63.19 81.81
N PRO A 18 -124.96 -62.05 82.46
CA PRO A 18 -124.34 -60.76 82.15
C PRO A 18 -122.86 -60.77 82.51
N GLU A 19 -122.02 -60.33 81.57
CA GLU A 19 -120.62 -59.98 81.80
C GLU A 19 -120.56 -58.56 82.37
N THR A 20 -119.82 -58.42 83.47
CA THR A 20 -119.40 -57.17 84.10
C THR A 20 -118.56 -56.34 83.11
N GLU A 21 -118.68 -55.01 83.19
CA GLU A 21 -118.24 -54.03 82.18
C GLU A 21 -116.75 -54.08 81.76
N GLU A 22 -115.89 -54.79 82.49
CA GLU A 22 -114.44 -54.86 82.26
C GLU A 22 -114.02 -55.70 81.04
N GLN A 23 -114.79 -56.71 80.63
CA GLN A 23 -114.39 -57.61 79.53
C GLN A 23 -114.72 -57.08 78.12
N ARG A 24 -115.58 -56.06 78.01
CA ARG A 24 -115.88 -55.34 76.74
C ARG A 24 -114.79 -54.34 76.36
N GLN A 25 -114.17 -53.71 77.35
CA GLN A 25 -113.14 -52.68 77.13
C GLN A 25 -111.86 -53.30 76.58
N LEU A 26 -111.40 -54.44 77.11
CA LEU A 26 -110.19 -55.13 76.64
C LEU A 26 -110.27 -55.67 75.20
N ARG A 27 -111.44 -56.16 74.74
CA ARG A 27 -111.59 -56.59 73.34
C ARG A 27 -111.68 -55.42 72.36
N SER A 28 -112.28 -54.31 72.78
CA SER A 28 -112.28 -53.05 72.03
C SER A 28 -110.85 -52.54 71.86
N GLU A 29 -110.07 -52.58 72.93
CA GLU A 29 -108.68 -52.13 72.96
C GLU A 29 -107.74 -53.01 72.12
N ILE A 30 -107.86 -54.34 72.19
CA ILE A 30 -107.09 -55.26 71.34
C ILE A 30 -107.43 -55.11 69.85
N LYS A 31 -108.69 -54.80 69.52
CA LYS A 31 -109.11 -54.56 68.13
C LYS A 31 -108.58 -53.21 67.62
N ALA A 32 -108.58 -52.18 68.46
CA ALA A 32 -107.98 -50.89 68.16
C ALA A 32 -106.46 -50.99 67.95
N LEU A 33 -105.75 -51.73 68.81
CA LEU A 33 -104.31 -51.96 68.68
C LEU A 33 -103.94 -52.74 67.40
N ARG A 34 -104.72 -53.76 67.01
CA ARG A 34 -104.49 -54.46 65.72
C ARG A 34 -104.77 -53.59 64.51
N GLU A 35 -105.78 -52.73 64.57
CA GLU A 35 -106.07 -51.77 63.50
C GLU A 35 -104.95 -50.72 63.41
N GLU A 36 -104.44 -50.21 64.53
CA GLU A 36 -103.27 -49.34 64.58
C GLU A 36 -101.98 -50.00 64.09
N GLU A 37 -101.70 -51.25 64.48
CA GLU A 37 -100.56 -52.01 63.95
C GLU A 37 -100.69 -52.28 62.45
N SER A 38 -101.90 -52.52 61.95
CA SER A 38 -102.13 -52.68 60.50
C SER A 38 -101.95 -51.35 59.75
N ARG A 39 -102.29 -50.22 60.37
CA ARG A 39 -102.03 -48.87 59.85
C ARG A 39 -100.54 -48.55 59.87
N LYS A 40 -99.83 -48.88 60.95
CA LYS A 40 -98.37 -48.75 61.05
C LYS A 40 -97.64 -49.61 60.03
N LYS A 41 -98.03 -50.88 59.87
CA LYS A 41 -97.47 -51.75 58.81
C LYS A 41 -97.73 -51.22 57.40
N LYS A 42 -98.91 -50.64 57.14
CA LYS A 42 -99.19 -49.98 55.85
C LYS A 42 -98.33 -48.72 55.67
N GLN A 43 -98.14 -47.91 56.71
CA GLN A 43 -97.27 -46.72 56.69
C GLN A 43 -95.80 -47.11 56.50
N GLU A 44 -95.31 -48.14 57.16
CA GLU A 44 -93.96 -48.68 56.99
C GLU A 44 -93.75 -49.28 55.60
N GLN A 45 -94.74 -49.97 55.03
CA GLN A 45 -94.68 -50.45 53.65
C GLN A 45 -94.64 -49.29 52.64
N ILE A 46 -95.38 -48.20 52.89
CA ILE A 46 -95.32 -47.00 52.05
C ILE A 46 -93.95 -46.32 52.19
N ARG A 47 -93.43 -46.20 53.42
CA ARG A 47 -92.13 -45.62 53.69
C ARG A 47 -90.99 -46.43 53.08
N ALA A 48 -91.01 -47.76 53.22
CA ALA A 48 -90.03 -48.65 52.61
C ALA A 48 -90.09 -48.60 51.07
N LYS A 49 -91.29 -48.46 50.48
CA LYS A 49 -91.44 -48.22 49.03
C LYS A 49 -90.85 -46.88 48.61
N LEU A 50 -91.08 -45.81 49.38
CA LEU A 50 -90.50 -44.49 49.13
C LEU A 50 -88.97 -44.51 49.28
N GLU A 51 -88.43 -45.15 50.33
CA GLU A 51 -86.99 -45.29 50.53
C GLU A 51 -86.34 -46.13 49.41
N ALA A 52 -87.00 -47.19 48.94
CA ALA A 52 -86.54 -47.96 47.79
C ALA A 52 -86.60 -47.15 46.48
N GLN A 53 -87.63 -46.33 46.29
CA GLN A 53 -87.72 -45.41 45.15
C GLN A 53 -86.65 -44.33 45.19
N ILE A 54 -86.39 -43.72 46.35
CA ILE A 54 -85.31 -42.73 46.53
C ILE A 54 -83.94 -43.37 46.30
N ALA A 55 -83.72 -44.59 46.80
CA ALA A 55 -82.47 -45.32 46.58
C ALA A 55 -82.26 -45.63 45.08
N GLU A 56 -83.32 -46.07 44.39
CA GLU A 56 -83.28 -46.33 42.95
C GLU A 56 -83.09 -45.05 42.14
N GLU A 57 -83.77 -43.96 42.49
CA GLU A 57 -83.56 -42.63 41.90
C GLU A 57 -82.13 -42.13 42.14
N SER A 58 -81.56 -42.35 43.33
CA SER A 58 -80.17 -41.97 43.63
C SER A 58 -79.17 -42.79 42.81
N ARG A 59 -79.44 -44.08 42.59
CA ARG A 59 -78.64 -44.98 41.76
C ARG A 59 -78.71 -44.57 40.29
N ILE A 60 -79.91 -44.30 39.79
CA ILE A 60 -80.16 -43.80 38.44
C ILE A 60 -79.49 -42.43 38.27
N SER A 61 -79.57 -41.55 39.26
CA SER A 61 -78.92 -40.23 39.23
C SER A 61 -77.40 -40.35 39.15
N ARG A 62 -76.76 -41.22 39.95
CA ARG A 62 -75.32 -41.48 39.85
C ARG A 62 -74.92 -42.06 38.50
N LEU A 63 -75.67 -43.02 37.98
CA LEU A 63 -75.43 -43.59 36.65
C LEU A 63 -75.61 -42.55 35.54
N ASN A 64 -76.63 -41.70 35.65
CA ASN A 64 -76.85 -40.61 34.72
C ASN A 64 -75.72 -39.57 34.82
N GLN A 65 -75.22 -39.25 36.01
CA GLN A 65 -74.07 -38.38 36.20
C GLN A 65 -72.80 -38.94 35.54
N LEU A 66 -72.52 -40.24 35.70
CA LEU A 66 -71.38 -40.89 35.05
C LEU A 66 -71.52 -40.90 33.52
N LYS A 67 -72.71 -41.17 32.99
CA LYS A 67 -73.02 -41.09 31.55
C LYS A 67 -72.83 -39.67 31.02
N ILE A 68 -73.30 -38.66 31.76
CA ILE A 68 -73.12 -37.25 31.43
C ILE A 68 -71.62 -36.90 31.45
N GLN A 69 -70.87 -37.32 32.46
CA GLN A 69 -69.41 -37.08 32.53
C GLN A 69 -68.65 -37.79 31.40
N GLU A 70 -69.06 -38.99 31.00
CA GLU A 70 -68.46 -39.70 29.86
C GLU A 70 -68.78 -39.00 28.54
N GLN A 71 -70.01 -38.54 28.36
CA GLN A 71 -70.41 -37.73 27.21
C GLN A 71 -69.64 -36.40 27.17
N TRP A 72 -69.50 -35.69 28.30
CA TRP A 72 -68.69 -34.47 28.39
C TRP A 72 -67.22 -34.74 28.07
N ARG A 73 -66.62 -35.82 28.60
CA ARG A 73 -65.23 -36.19 28.26
C ARG A 73 -65.07 -36.53 26.78
N LYS A 74 -66.09 -37.11 26.14
CA LYS A 74 -66.08 -37.37 24.70
C LYS A 74 -66.16 -36.06 23.93
N ILE A 75 -67.09 -35.17 24.29
CA ILE A 75 -67.27 -33.85 23.66
C ILE A 75 -65.98 -33.02 23.80
N MET A 76 -65.46 -32.87 25.01
CA MET A 76 -64.23 -32.11 25.29
C MET A 76 -63.01 -32.67 24.55
N ARG A 77 -62.88 -34.00 24.45
CA ARG A 77 -61.79 -34.61 23.67
C ARG A 77 -61.95 -34.35 22.17
N MET A 78 -63.17 -34.43 21.64
CA MET A 78 -63.42 -34.12 20.23
C MET A 78 -63.14 -32.66 19.92
N GLU A 79 -63.58 -31.75 20.79
CA GLU A 79 -63.33 -30.31 20.65
C GLU A 79 -61.84 -29.99 20.75
N LYS A 80 -61.13 -30.53 21.75
CA LYS A 80 -59.68 -30.33 21.87
C LYS A 80 -58.90 -30.95 20.71
N ALA A 81 -59.31 -32.11 20.22
CA ALA A 81 -58.71 -32.72 19.04
C ALA A 81 -58.96 -31.91 17.77
N ALA A 82 -60.11 -31.24 17.64
CA ALA A 82 -60.40 -30.34 16.54
C ALA A 82 -59.55 -29.06 16.62
N GLU A 83 -59.41 -28.47 17.81
CA GLU A 83 -58.53 -27.32 18.07
C GLU A 83 -57.07 -27.65 17.71
N LEU A 84 -56.52 -28.75 18.24
CA LEU A 84 -55.14 -29.17 17.94
C LEU A 84 -54.91 -29.47 16.46
N LYS A 85 -55.91 -30.01 15.75
CA LYS A 85 -55.82 -30.18 14.30
C LYS A 85 -55.77 -28.84 13.57
N GLY A 86 -56.55 -27.86 14.03
CA GLY A 86 -56.48 -26.48 13.55
C GLY A 86 -55.09 -25.87 13.77
N ASP A 87 -54.54 -26.02 14.98
CA ASP A 87 -53.20 -25.52 15.32
C ASP A 87 -52.11 -26.17 14.46
N ILE A 88 -52.18 -27.48 14.21
CA ILE A 88 -51.24 -28.19 13.32
C ILE A 88 -51.31 -27.65 11.89
N VAL A 89 -52.50 -27.35 11.38
CA VAL A 89 -52.67 -26.77 10.03
C VAL A 89 -52.09 -25.37 9.98
N ILE A 90 -52.38 -24.51 10.96
CA ILE A 90 -51.83 -23.15 11.03
C ILE A 90 -50.30 -23.19 11.13
N LEU A 91 -49.77 -24.10 11.95
CA LEU A 91 -48.33 -24.30 12.09
C LEU A 91 -47.71 -24.79 10.77
N GLY A 92 -48.36 -25.75 10.09
CA GLY A 92 -47.97 -26.23 8.77
C GLY A 92 -47.90 -25.11 7.74
N GLU A 93 -48.96 -24.30 7.62
CA GLU A 93 -48.98 -23.13 6.73
C GLU A 93 -47.88 -22.11 7.07
N SER A 94 -47.60 -21.91 8.37
CA SER A 94 -46.53 -21.01 8.80
C SER A 94 -45.15 -21.54 8.40
N HIS A 95 -44.93 -22.85 8.51
CA HIS A 95 -43.70 -23.50 8.06
C HIS A 95 -43.54 -23.43 6.55
N ASP A 96 -44.60 -23.67 5.78
CA ASP A 96 -44.56 -23.58 4.32
C ASP A 96 -44.26 -22.15 3.85
N ARG A 97 -44.84 -21.13 4.51
CA ARG A 97 -44.50 -19.72 4.23
C ARG A 97 -43.04 -19.42 4.57
N LEU A 98 -42.52 -19.94 5.68
CA LEU A 98 -41.13 -19.77 6.05
C LEU A 98 -40.20 -20.47 5.05
N ALA A 99 -40.53 -21.69 4.63
CA ALA A 99 -39.78 -22.43 3.62
C ALA A 99 -39.74 -21.65 2.29
N ALA A 100 -40.89 -21.18 1.80
CA ALA A 100 -40.95 -20.36 0.59
C ALA A 100 -40.14 -19.06 0.70
N GLN A 101 -40.13 -18.40 1.87
CA GLN A 101 -39.27 -17.24 2.11
C GLN A 101 -37.79 -17.61 2.08
N LYS A 102 -37.41 -18.76 2.65
CA LYS A 102 -36.03 -19.26 2.61
C LYS A 102 -35.61 -19.62 1.20
N ASP A 103 -36.44 -20.31 0.44
CA ASP A 103 -36.18 -20.64 -0.96
C ASP A 103 -36.03 -19.37 -1.81
N ALA A 104 -36.88 -18.36 -1.58
CA ALA A 104 -36.76 -17.06 -2.25
C ALA A 104 -35.50 -16.28 -1.83
N THR A 105 -34.98 -16.49 -0.61
CA THR A 105 -33.66 -15.94 -0.23
C THR A 105 -32.52 -16.72 -0.88
N ILE A 106 -32.63 -18.04 -0.99
CA ILE A 106 -31.61 -18.89 -1.63
C ILE A 106 -31.50 -18.54 -3.12
N GLY A 107 -32.62 -18.46 -3.84
CA GLY A 107 -32.62 -18.12 -5.27
C GLY A 107 -31.97 -16.75 -5.55
N ARG A 108 -32.28 -15.73 -4.73
CA ARG A 108 -31.60 -14.43 -4.84
C ARG A 108 -30.10 -14.50 -4.56
N LEU A 109 -29.69 -15.31 -3.58
CA LEU A 109 -28.26 -15.51 -3.30
C LEU A 109 -27.56 -16.23 -4.46
N GLU A 110 -28.19 -17.21 -5.08
CA GLU A 110 -27.67 -17.90 -6.26
C GLU A 110 -27.52 -16.95 -7.46
N GLU A 111 -28.52 -16.10 -7.73
CA GLU A 111 -28.44 -15.06 -8.75
C GLU A 111 -27.26 -14.11 -8.49
N THR A 112 -27.13 -13.60 -7.26
CA THR A 112 -26.00 -12.71 -6.92
C THR A 112 -24.64 -13.40 -7.03
N LEU A 113 -24.56 -14.71 -6.73
CA LEU A 113 -23.33 -15.47 -6.88
C LEU A 113 -22.93 -15.58 -8.36
N VAL A 114 -23.90 -15.83 -9.24
CA VAL A 114 -23.66 -15.87 -10.69
C VAL A 114 -23.23 -14.49 -11.21
N GLU A 115 -23.88 -13.41 -10.77
CA GLU A 115 -23.50 -12.05 -11.16
C GLU A 115 -22.07 -11.69 -10.72
N ILE A 116 -21.70 -12.03 -9.48
CA ILE A 116 -20.35 -11.78 -8.95
C ILE A 116 -19.31 -12.60 -9.72
N GLU A 117 -19.59 -13.87 -10.04
CA GLU A 117 -18.70 -14.72 -10.82
C GLU A 117 -18.49 -14.14 -12.23
N GLN A 118 -19.54 -13.66 -12.89
CA GLN A 118 -19.43 -12.99 -14.19
C GLN A 118 -18.59 -11.71 -14.09
N GLN A 119 -18.81 -10.89 -13.06
CA GLN A 119 -18.01 -9.69 -12.83
C GLN A 119 -16.53 -10.03 -12.59
N TYR A 120 -16.25 -11.09 -11.82
CA TYR A 120 -14.89 -11.58 -11.59
C TYR A 120 -14.23 -12.03 -12.90
N GLN A 121 -14.92 -12.81 -13.72
CA GLN A 121 -14.41 -13.26 -15.02
C GLN A 121 -14.14 -12.09 -15.97
N LEU A 122 -15.04 -11.09 -16.02
CA LEU A 122 -14.83 -9.88 -16.82
C LEU A 122 -13.63 -9.07 -16.34
N ALA A 123 -13.49 -8.88 -15.02
CA ALA A 123 -12.35 -8.19 -14.43
C ALA A 123 -11.04 -8.93 -14.71
N LEU A 124 -11.04 -10.27 -14.59
CA LEU A 124 -9.90 -11.11 -14.91
C LEU A 124 -9.50 -10.98 -16.38
N ASN A 125 -10.46 -11.09 -17.30
CA ASN A 125 -10.22 -10.95 -18.74
C ASN A 125 -9.73 -9.54 -19.11
N SER A 126 -10.25 -8.51 -18.45
CA SER A 126 -9.77 -7.13 -18.63
C SER A 126 -8.32 -6.99 -18.13
N HIS A 127 -8.01 -7.55 -16.96
CA HIS A 127 -6.66 -7.52 -16.41
C HIS A 127 -5.66 -8.28 -17.27
N THR A 128 -6.00 -9.48 -17.75
CA THR A 128 -5.13 -10.23 -18.67
C THR A 128 -4.91 -9.47 -19.98
N SER A 129 -5.96 -8.88 -20.55
CA SER A 129 -5.83 -8.04 -21.75
C SER A 129 -4.93 -6.80 -21.52
N ASN A 130 -5.02 -6.18 -20.34
CA ASN A 130 -4.14 -5.07 -19.96
C ASN A 130 -2.68 -5.52 -19.81
N ILE A 131 -2.44 -6.70 -19.22
CA ILE A 131 -1.11 -7.30 -19.15
C ILE A 131 -0.59 -7.59 -20.55
N ASP A 132 -1.38 -8.19 -21.44
CA ASP A 132 -0.96 -8.48 -22.82
C ASP A 132 -0.61 -7.19 -23.57
N ARG A 133 -1.36 -6.11 -23.34
CA ARG A 133 -1.03 -4.79 -23.90
C ARG A 133 0.29 -4.25 -23.33
N LEU A 134 0.53 -4.42 -22.04
CA LEU A 134 1.78 -4.00 -21.41
C LEU A 134 2.97 -4.79 -21.95
N VAL A 135 2.83 -6.11 -22.11
CA VAL A 135 3.84 -6.99 -22.70
C VAL A 135 4.18 -6.52 -24.11
N LYS A 136 3.17 -6.29 -24.98
CA LYS A 136 3.40 -5.76 -26.33
C LYS A 136 4.12 -4.42 -26.34
N LEU A 137 3.83 -3.53 -25.39
CA LEU A 137 4.54 -2.26 -25.28
C LEU A 137 6.01 -2.46 -24.89
N GLN A 138 6.29 -3.41 -23.98
CA GLN A 138 7.67 -3.76 -23.65
C GLN A 138 8.38 -4.43 -24.82
N ASP A 139 7.73 -5.29 -25.58
CA ASP A 139 8.31 -5.92 -26.77
C ASP A 139 8.72 -4.85 -27.79
N ILE A 140 7.82 -3.90 -28.10
CA ILE A 140 8.14 -2.76 -28.99
C ILE A 140 9.31 -1.94 -28.46
N ARG A 141 9.38 -1.73 -27.15
CA ARG A 141 10.50 -0.99 -26.53
C ARG A 141 11.81 -1.77 -26.63
N ILE A 142 11.78 -3.08 -26.44
CA ILE A 142 12.95 -3.95 -26.58
C ILE A 142 13.41 -3.94 -28.03
N ASP A 143 12.52 -4.14 -28.99
CA ASP A 143 12.82 -4.10 -30.42
C ASP A 143 13.45 -2.75 -30.82
N ALA A 144 12.92 -1.63 -30.30
CA ALA A 144 13.48 -0.30 -30.55
C ALA A 144 14.90 -0.15 -29.97
N LEU A 145 15.12 -0.61 -28.73
CA LEU A 145 16.46 -0.59 -28.12
C LEU A 145 17.44 -1.51 -28.87
N GLU A 146 17.00 -2.69 -29.30
CA GLU A 146 17.81 -3.60 -30.11
C GLU A 146 18.20 -2.95 -31.45
N CYS A 147 17.26 -2.27 -32.12
CA CYS A 147 17.55 -1.51 -33.34
C CYS A 147 18.55 -0.38 -33.09
N GLU A 148 18.37 0.41 -32.02
CA GLU A 148 19.31 1.47 -31.63
C GLU A 148 20.71 0.90 -31.34
N PHE A 149 20.81 -0.21 -30.61
CA PHE A 149 22.07 -0.88 -30.33
C PHE A 149 22.75 -1.41 -31.60
N ASP A 150 22.00 -2.01 -32.52
CA ASP A 150 22.53 -2.49 -33.80
C ASP A 150 22.99 -1.36 -34.71
N GLU A 151 22.29 -0.22 -34.68
CA GLU A 151 22.69 1.00 -35.40
C GLU A 151 23.99 1.58 -34.83
N GLU A 152 24.09 1.74 -33.51
CA GLU A 152 25.31 2.20 -32.83
C GLU A 152 26.49 1.25 -33.09
N LEU A 153 26.24 -0.06 -33.08
CA LEU A 153 27.26 -1.07 -33.36
C LEU A 153 27.78 -0.95 -34.80
N LYS A 154 26.87 -0.79 -35.77
CA LYS A 154 27.25 -0.60 -37.19
C LYS A 154 27.98 0.72 -37.39
N GLU A 155 27.54 1.80 -36.76
CA GLU A 155 28.22 3.09 -36.84
C GLU A 155 29.66 2.95 -36.34
N MET A 156 29.84 2.39 -35.14
CA MET A 156 31.16 2.13 -34.55
C MET A 156 32.03 1.21 -35.43
N GLU A 157 31.46 0.14 -35.99
CA GLU A 157 32.18 -0.74 -36.92
C GLU A 157 32.65 0.04 -38.16
N THR A 158 31.80 0.88 -38.75
CA THR A 158 32.18 1.69 -39.92
C THR A 158 33.23 2.74 -39.58
N GLU A 159 33.19 3.34 -38.40
CA GLU A 159 34.23 4.26 -37.93
C GLU A 159 35.57 3.54 -37.78
N PHE A 160 35.61 2.37 -37.13
CA PHE A 160 36.84 1.58 -37.01
C PHE A 160 37.40 1.13 -38.36
N VAL A 161 36.54 0.75 -39.31
CA VAL A 161 36.98 0.40 -40.67
C VAL A 161 37.58 1.62 -41.37
N LYS A 162 36.94 2.80 -41.28
CA LYS A 162 37.47 4.04 -41.86
C LYS A 162 38.81 4.44 -41.22
N GLU A 163 38.90 4.43 -39.89
CA GLU A 163 40.15 4.74 -39.18
C GLU A 163 41.27 3.78 -39.60
N ARG A 164 40.95 2.48 -39.70
CA ARG A 164 41.91 1.48 -40.18
C ARG A 164 42.36 1.76 -41.61
N GLU A 165 41.43 2.08 -42.51
CA GLU A 165 41.76 2.44 -43.90
C GLU A 165 42.64 3.69 -43.95
N GLU A 166 42.32 4.74 -43.19
CA GLU A 166 43.13 5.96 -43.09
C GLU A 166 44.54 5.71 -42.56
N ILE A 167 44.69 4.85 -41.55
CA ILE A 167 46.01 4.49 -41.01
C ILE A 167 46.82 3.74 -42.07
N ILE A 168 46.18 2.82 -42.82
CA ILE A 168 46.85 2.05 -43.87
C ILE A 168 47.27 2.97 -45.03
N THR A 169 46.43 3.92 -45.45
CA THR A 169 46.76 4.87 -46.52
C THR A 169 47.89 5.80 -46.09
N LYS A 170 47.79 6.43 -44.91
CA LYS A 170 48.86 7.27 -44.36
C LYS A 170 50.18 6.53 -44.26
N HIS A 171 50.17 5.29 -43.75
CA HIS A 171 51.38 4.47 -43.68
C HIS A 171 51.96 4.14 -45.06
N LYS A 172 51.09 3.90 -46.06
CA LYS A 172 51.52 3.66 -47.44
C LYS A 172 52.16 4.91 -48.04
N ASP A 173 51.54 6.07 -47.86
CA ASP A 173 52.02 7.36 -48.36
C ASP A 173 53.37 7.72 -47.70
N GLU A 174 53.48 7.62 -46.38
CA GLU A 174 54.75 7.82 -45.64
C GLU A 174 55.86 6.88 -46.13
N LYS A 175 55.51 5.63 -46.44
CA LYS A 175 56.47 4.66 -46.98
C LYS A 175 56.92 5.04 -48.39
N GLU A 176 56.02 5.50 -49.25
CA GLU A 176 56.34 6.00 -50.59
C GLU A 176 57.23 7.24 -50.52
N GLU A 177 56.91 8.20 -49.65
CA GLU A 177 57.73 9.39 -49.42
C GLU A 177 59.15 9.03 -48.94
N LEU A 178 59.28 8.08 -48.01
CA LEU A 178 60.58 7.61 -47.54
C LEU A 178 61.39 6.93 -48.66
N LEU A 179 60.73 6.18 -49.54
CA LEU A 179 61.39 5.57 -50.70
C LEU A 179 61.87 6.64 -51.69
N ASP A 180 61.06 7.67 -51.95
CA ASP A 180 61.44 8.78 -52.82
C ASP A 180 62.63 9.57 -52.27
N ILE A 181 62.67 9.81 -50.95
CA ILE A 181 63.82 10.45 -50.29
C ILE A 181 65.07 9.58 -50.43
N ILE A 182 64.96 8.26 -50.27
CA ILE A 182 66.08 7.33 -50.45
C ILE A 182 66.59 7.39 -51.89
N LEU A 183 65.69 7.35 -52.88
CA LEU A 183 66.06 7.41 -54.29
C LEU A 183 66.74 8.75 -54.64
N ALA A 184 66.20 9.88 -54.16
CA ALA A 184 66.80 11.19 -54.36
C ALA A 184 68.19 11.28 -53.71
N MET A 185 68.34 10.75 -52.50
CA MET A 185 69.64 10.71 -51.79
C MET A 185 70.65 9.81 -52.50
N GLU A 186 70.22 8.67 -53.07
CA GLU A 186 71.06 7.80 -53.88
C GLU A 186 71.50 8.48 -55.18
N GLU A 187 70.61 9.24 -55.83
CA GLU A 187 70.94 10.02 -57.03
C GLU A 187 71.94 11.14 -56.71
N GLU A 188 71.74 11.89 -55.63
CA GLU A 188 72.69 12.90 -55.16
C GLU A 188 74.05 12.29 -54.82
N PHE A 189 74.07 11.15 -54.14
CA PHE A 189 75.31 10.43 -53.81
C PHE A 189 76.05 9.98 -55.07
N ASN A 190 75.33 9.38 -56.03
CA ASN A 190 75.90 8.96 -57.30
C ASN A 190 76.43 10.14 -58.12
N SER A 191 75.70 11.25 -58.15
CA SER A 191 76.15 12.49 -58.80
C SER A 191 77.41 13.05 -58.13
N ALA A 192 77.44 13.11 -56.80
CA ALA A 192 78.61 13.55 -56.05
C ALA A 192 79.83 12.64 -56.25
N ASP A 193 79.64 11.32 -56.31
CA ASP A 193 80.70 10.36 -56.62
C ASP A 193 81.20 10.53 -58.07
N GLN A 194 80.30 10.76 -59.03
CA GLN A 194 80.64 11.06 -60.42
C GLN A 194 81.42 12.38 -60.53
N GLU A 195 81.00 13.43 -59.82
CA GLU A 195 81.72 14.69 -59.72
C GLU A 195 83.10 14.52 -59.08
N ALA A 196 83.22 13.72 -58.01
CA ALA A 196 84.50 13.45 -57.37
C ALA A 196 85.45 12.70 -58.32
N LYS A 197 84.95 11.71 -59.06
CA LYS A 197 85.69 10.98 -60.09
C LYS A 197 86.14 11.89 -61.24
N THR A 198 85.27 12.76 -61.75
CA THR A 198 85.60 13.71 -62.83
C THR A 198 86.59 14.76 -62.35
N ARG A 199 86.42 15.33 -61.15
CA ARG A 199 87.39 16.25 -60.54
C ARG A 199 88.76 15.59 -60.35
N PHE A 200 88.80 14.33 -59.90
CA PHE A 200 90.04 13.57 -59.77
C PHE A 200 90.71 13.35 -61.13
N GLN A 201 89.94 12.99 -62.16
CA GLN A 201 90.45 12.80 -63.51
C GLN A 201 90.99 14.13 -64.10
N ASN A 202 90.26 15.23 -63.92
CA ASN A 202 90.69 16.56 -64.35
C ASN A 202 91.97 16.98 -63.64
N ALA A 203 92.04 16.84 -62.30
CA ALA A 203 93.25 17.16 -61.54
C ALA A 203 94.44 16.29 -61.98
N ARG A 204 94.21 15.00 -62.29
CA ARG A 204 95.22 14.11 -62.85
C ARG A 204 95.72 14.59 -64.20
N ASP A 205 94.84 15.00 -65.09
CA ASP A 205 95.20 15.46 -66.44
C ASP A 205 95.82 16.87 -66.42
N GLU A 206 95.42 17.75 -65.50
CA GLU A 206 96.08 19.01 -65.20
C GLU A 206 97.51 18.79 -64.70
N ILE A 207 97.73 17.85 -63.77
CA ILE A 207 99.07 17.51 -63.30
C ILE A 207 99.92 16.97 -64.45
N LYS A 208 99.38 16.09 -65.31
CA LYS A 208 100.13 15.63 -66.50
C LYS A 208 100.49 16.79 -67.43
N THR A 209 99.55 17.70 -67.68
CA THR A 209 99.76 18.85 -68.56
C THR A 209 100.80 19.79 -67.97
N ARG A 210 100.68 20.13 -66.68
CA ARG A 210 101.68 20.92 -65.95
C ARG A 210 103.05 20.25 -65.97
N ASN A 211 103.13 18.94 -65.72
CA ASN A 211 104.40 18.22 -65.80
C ASN A 211 104.99 18.23 -67.22
N ALA A 212 104.15 18.13 -68.26
CA ALA A 212 104.60 18.23 -69.65
C ALA A 212 105.10 19.65 -69.99
N GLU A 213 104.42 20.69 -69.51
CA GLU A 213 104.83 22.09 -69.61
C GLU A 213 106.11 22.38 -68.83
N GLU A 214 106.20 21.92 -67.58
CA GLU A 214 107.39 22.02 -66.74
C GLU A 214 108.57 21.30 -67.38
N PHE A 215 108.36 20.08 -67.90
CA PHE A 215 109.37 19.34 -68.65
C PHE A 215 109.80 20.10 -69.91
N GLY A 216 108.85 20.67 -70.68
CA GLY A 216 109.15 21.51 -71.84
C GLY A 216 109.92 22.78 -71.46
N SER A 217 109.54 23.43 -70.36
CA SER A 217 110.19 24.63 -69.84
C SER A 217 111.59 24.32 -69.30
N LEU A 218 111.75 23.19 -68.62
CA LEU A 218 113.02 22.73 -68.07
C LEU A 218 113.93 22.31 -69.20
N ARG A 219 113.43 21.62 -70.21
CA ARG A 219 114.17 21.31 -71.44
C ARG A 219 114.65 22.60 -72.10
N MET A 220 113.78 23.59 -72.28
CA MET A 220 114.18 24.89 -72.86
C MET A 220 115.22 25.62 -71.98
N LYS A 221 115.06 25.57 -70.65
CA LYS A 221 116.03 26.12 -69.69
C LYS A 221 117.36 25.38 -69.71
N LEU A 222 117.34 24.05 -69.80
CA LEU A 222 118.52 23.18 -69.85
C LEU A 222 119.24 23.35 -71.18
N ASP A 223 118.55 23.39 -72.32
CA ASP A 223 119.14 23.71 -73.62
C ASP A 223 119.78 25.12 -73.58
N GLY A 224 119.13 26.09 -72.94
CA GLY A 224 119.67 27.43 -72.71
C GLY A 224 120.76 27.54 -71.63
N GLN A 225 120.84 26.57 -70.70
CA GLN A 225 121.90 26.45 -69.71
C GLN A 225 123.09 25.67 -70.29
N ILE A 226 122.89 24.68 -71.15
CA ILE A 226 123.96 23.99 -71.88
C ILE A 226 124.70 25.02 -72.74
N LEU A 227 123.98 25.86 -73.48
CA LEU A 227 124.55 26.97 -74.25
C LEU A 227 125.29 28.03 -73.40
N ARG A 228 124.91 28.19 -72.12
CA ARG A 228 125.59 29.08 -71.18
C ARG A 228 126.76 28.41 -70.48
N LEU A 229 126.61 27.15 -70.07
CA LEU A 229 127.64 26.34 -69.44
C LEU A 229 128.75 26.02 -70.42
N GLU A 230 128.50 25.90 -71.72
CA GLU A 230 129.57 25.89 -72.73
C GLU A 230 130.41 27.17 -72.68
N LYS A 231 129.78 28.34 -72.48
CA LYS A 231 130.49 29.64 -72.32
C LYS A 231 131.11 29.84 -70.94
N GLU A 232 130.50 29.27 -69.90
CA GLU A 232 130.96 29.38 -68.51
C GLU A 232 131.97 28.28 -68.15
N PHE A 233 132.03 27.13 -68.83
CA PHE A 233 133.10 26.13 -68.66
C PHE A 233 134.45 26.72 -69.04
N ASP A 234 134.50 27.53 -70.10
CA ASP A 234 135.69 28.30 -70.49
C ASP A 234 136.08 29.34 -69.42
N HIS A 235 135.10 29.91 -68.71
CA HIS A 235 135.30 30.97 -67.71
C HIS A 235 135.50 30.44 -66.27
N SER A 236 134.98 29.26 -65.97
CA SER A 236 135.00 28.63 -64.65
C SER A 236 136.18 27.68 -64.52
N HIS A 237 136.68 27.06 -65.60
CA HIS A 237 137.94 26.30 -65.54
C HIS A 237 139.13 27.17 -65.06
N THR A 238 139.10 28.46 -65.40
CA THR A 238 140.07 29.47 -64.96
C THR A 238 139.85 29.97 -63.54
N THR A 239 138.65 29.81 -62.98
CA THR A 239 138.30 30.31 -61.65
C THR A 239 138.29 29.19 -60.58
N TYR A 240 137.95 27.96 -60.97
CA TYR A 240 137.80 26.77 -60.11
C TYR A 240 139.13 26.20 -59.60
N THR A 241 140.27 26.52 -60.22
CA THR A 241 141.59 26.15 -59.70
C THR A 241 141.99 26.89 -58.43
N THR A 242 141.28 27.97 -58.06
CA THR A 242 141.76 28.90 -57.03
C THR A 242 141.04 28.83 -55.69
N ASN A 243 139.80 28.33 -55.58
CA ASN A 243 139.00 28.50 -54.36
C ASN A 243 138.31 27.24 -53.75
N THR A 244 138.29 26.06 -54.39
CA THR A 244 137.34 24.98 -54.03
C THR A 244 137.86 23.84 -53.15
N GLU A 245 138.62 24.13 -52.09
CA GLU A 245 138.91 23.10 -51.06
C GLU A 245 138.47 23.49 -49.64
N ALA A 246 138.40 24.78 -49.30
CA ALA A 246 138.15 25.20 -47.91
C ALA A 246 136.66 25.21 -47.51
N ASP A 247 135.75 25.70 -48.35
CA ASP A 247 134.33 25.91 -47.98
C ASP A 247 133.48 24.62 -47.96
N ILE A 248 133.94 23.58 -48.66
CA ILE A 248 133.23 22.29 -48.79
C ILE A 248 133.22 21.52 -47.46
N THR A 249 134.23 21.71 -46.62
CA THR A 249 134.38 20.97 -45.36
C THR A 249 133.47 21.50 -44.25
N ARG A 250 133.23 22.82 -44.22
CA ARG A 250 132.43 23.48 -43.17
C ARG A 250 130.93 23.32 -43.37
N LEU A 251 130.48 23.31 -44.62
CA LEU A 251 129.05 23.16 -44.96
C LEU A 251 128.55 21.72 -44.73
N LYS A 252 129.42 20.71 -44.87
CA LYS A 252 129.10 19.29 -44.62
C LYS A 252 128.84 18.95 -43.15
N GLN A 253 129.45 19.67 -42.21
CA GLN A 253 129.23 19.42 -40.77
C GLN A 253 127.93 20.06 -40.27
N ALA A 254 127.57 21.25 -40.75
CA ALA A 254 126.34 21.93 -40.36
C ALA A 254 125.07 21.26 -40.94
N THR A 255 125.13 20.70 -42.15
CA THR A 255 123.98 20.00 -42.75
C THR A 255 123.64 18.68 -42.03
N GLY A 256 124.64 17.96 -41.51
CA GLY A 256 124.42 16.72 -40.76
C GLY A 256 123.69 16.93 -39.43
N THR A 257 123.96 18.03 -38.72
CA THR A 257 123.25 18.37 -37.47
C THR A 257 121.82 18.85 -37.72
N ASP A 258 121.57 19.56 -38.83
CA ASP A 258 120.22 20.01 -39.19
C ASP A 258 119.33 18.86 -39.66
N GLU A 259 119.85 17.87 -40.40
CA GLU A 259 119.07 16.70 -40.80
C GLU A 259 118.60 15.85 -39.61
N THR A 260 119.44 15.69 -38.59
CA THR A 260 119.09 14.91 -37.39
C THR A 260 118.07 15.64 -36.51
N ASN A 261 118.21 16.96 -36.36
CA ASN A 261 117.21 17.79 -35.68
C ASN A 261 115.87 17.83 -36.44
N THR A 262 115.89 17.92 -37.77
CA THR A 262 114.65 17.91 -38.57
C THR A 262 113.90 16.58 -38.44
N ARG A 263 114.60 15.44 -38.48
CA ARG A 263 113.99 14.11 -38.32
C ARG A 263 113.36 13.92 -36.93
N THR A 264 113.97 14.45 -35.86
CA THR A 264 113.42 14.38 -34.50
C THR A 264 112.22 15.30 -34.30
N ILE A 265 112.25 16.51 -34.88
CA ILE A 265 111.12 17.45 -34.89
C ILE A 265 109.92 16.83 -35.63
N ASP A 266 110.13 16.22 -36.80
CA ASP A 266 109.06 15.55 -37.56
C ASP A 266 108.44 14.38 -36.80
N ALA A 267 109.26 13.56 -36.14
CA ALA A 267 108.78 12.45 -35.32
C ALA A 267 107.91 12.95 -34.14
N ASN A 268 108.36 14.02 -33.47
CA ASN A 268 107.61 14.67 -32.39
C ASN A 268 106.32 15.32 -32.89
N ASN A 269 106.33 16.00 -34.04
CA ASN A 269 105.13 16.58 -34.67
C ASN A 269 104.08 15.52 -35.03
N ARG A 270 104.50 14.38 -35.60
CA ARG A 270 103.59 13.27 -35.91
C ARG A 270 102.99 12.65 -34.64
N LYS A 271 103.72 12.63 -33.53
CA LYS A 271 103.22 12.16 -32.23
C LYS A 271 102.25 13.18 -31.62
N LEU A 272 102.57 14.48 -31.69
CA LEU A 272 101.71 15.57 -31.25
C LEU A 272 100.36 15.55 -32.00
N GLN A 273 100.38 15.44 -33.32
CA GLN A 273 99.16 15.37 -34.14
C GLN A 273 98.31 14.15 -33.80
N ARG A 274 98.92 12.98 -33.52
CA ARG A 274 98.17 11.78 -33.09
C ARG A 274 97.49 12.00 -31.75
N LEU A 275 98.21 12.55 -30.77
CA LEU A 275 97.64 12.88 -29.46
C LEU A 275 96.54 13.93 -29.56
N GLN A 276 96.72 14.94 -30.42
CA GLN A 276 95.74 16.00 -30.64
C GLN A 276 94.47 15.48 -31.33
N ARG A 277 94.58 14.57 -32.31
CA ARG A 277 93.43 13.87 -32.90
C ARG A 277 92.69 13.01 -31.88
N ASN A 278 93.41 12.25 -31.04
CA ASN A 278 92.80 11.44 -30.00
C ASN A 278 92.08 12.31 -28.95
N LEU A 279 92.71 13.41 -28.54
CA LEU A 279 92.13 14.35 -27.60
C LEU A 279 90.86 15.00 -28.17
N ASN A 280 90.87 15.40 -29.45
CA ASN A 280 89.68 15.91 -30.12
C ASN A 280 88.58 14.84 -30.26
N HIS A 281 88.92 13.60 -30.60
CA HIS A 281 87.96 12.50 -30.64
C HIS A 281 87.26 12.30 -29.29
N TRP A 282 88.02 12.26 -28.20
CA TRP A 282 87.45 12.12 -26.85
C TRP A 282 86.64 13.34 -26.41
N ARG A 283 87.06 14.56 -26.79
CA ARG A 283 86.26 15.78 -26.54
C ARG A 283 84.92 15.72 -27.25
N THR A 284 84.89 15.38 -28.54
CA THR A 284 83.63 15.25 -29.29
C THR A 284 82.75 14.14 -28.73
N LYS A 285 83.34 12.98 -28.38
CA LYS A 285 82.60 11.87 -27.78
C LYS A 285 82.00 12.23 -26.42
N MET A 286 82.73 12.97 -25.58
CA MET A 286 82.22 13.48 -24.30
C MET A 286 81.09 14.48 -24.51
N ALA A 287 81.25 15.43 -25.45
CA ALA A 287 80.22 16.41 -25.76
C ALA A 287 78.93 15.75 -26.29
N ASN A 288 79.05 14.76 -27.17
CA ASN A 288 77.92 14.00 -27.68
C ASN A 288 77.22 13.22 -26.56
N ASN A 289 77.97 12.56 -25.67
CA ASN A 289 77.39 11.83 -24.54
C ASN A 289 76.62 12.75 -23.58
N VAL A 290 77.17 13.93 -23.28
CA VAL A 290 76.48 14.95 -22.48
C VAL A 290 75.19 15.38 -23.16
N ARG A 291 75.23 15.70 -24.45
CA ARG A 291 74.05 16.12 -25.23
C ARG A 291 72.97 15.04 -25.26
N GLU A 292 73.33 13.79 -25.49
CA GLU A 292 72.38 12.67 -25.47
C GLU A 292 71.78 12.44 -24.07
N CYS A 293 72.59 12.55 -23.01
CA CYS A 293 72.10 12.43 -21.64
C CYS A 293 71.17 13.57 -21.26
N GLU A 294 71.48 14.81 -21.64
CA GLU A 294 70.60 15.96 -21.45
C GLU A 294 69.28 15.81 -22.20
N GLN A 295 69.34 15.35 -23.46
CA GLN A 295 68.14 15.13 -24.26
C GLN A 295 67.27 14.00 -23.68
N ARG A 296 67.87 12.87 -23.31
CA ARG A 296 67.15 11.77 -22.63
C ARG A 296 66.53 12.22 -21.30
N ASN A 297 67.28 12.96 -20.48
CA ASN A 297 66.76 13.48 -19.22
C ASN A 297 65.63 14.49 -19.43
N LYS A 298 65.70 15.31 -20.48
CA LYS A 298 64.64 16.25 -20.83
C LYS A 298 63.37 15.52 -21.24
N SER A 299 63.45 14.54 -22.14
CA SER A 299 62.29 13.74 -22.56
C SER A 299 61.66 12.98 -21.38
N LEU A 300 62.48 12.33 -20.53
CA LEU A 300 61.97 11.65 -19.32
C LEU A 300 61.30 12.61 -18.34
N LYS A 301 61.77 13.86 -18.24
CA LYS A 301 61.17 14.87 -17.38
C LYS A 301 59.83 15.34 -17.95
N GLU A 302 59.73 15.56 -19.26
CA GLU A 302 58.49 15.89 -19.95
C GLU A 302 57.44 14.78 -19.80
N GLU A 303 57.83 13.51 -19.98
CA GLU A 303 56.95 12.35 -19.75
C GLU A 303 56.48 12.27 -18.29
N LYS A 304 57.38 12.44 -17.33
CA LYS A 304 57.05 12.48 -15.90
C LYS A 304 56.05 13.60 -15.60
N ASP A 305 56.29 14.80 -16.11
CA ASP A 305 55.44 15.96 -15.86
C ASP A 305 54.06 15.77 -16.51
N ASN A 306 53.99 15.18 -17.70
CA ASN A 306 52.73 14.80 -18.36
C ASN A 306 51.94 13.76 -17.55
N ILE A 307 52.60 12.69 -17.09
CA ILE A 307 51.96 11.67 -16.24
C ILE A 307 51.49 12.30 -14.92
N GLN A 308 52.28 13.19 -14.33
CA GLN A 308 51.91 13.89 -13.11
C GLN A 308 50.69 14.79 -13.33
N HIS A 309 50.60 15.48 -14.47
CA HIS A 309 49.42 16.26 -14.84
C HIS A 309 48.17 15.37 -15.00
N HIS A 310 48.30 14.25 -15.73
CA HIS A 310 47.19 13.28 -15.88
C HIS A 310 46.75 12.71 -14.52
N PHE A 311 47.68 12.40 -13.62
CA PHE A 311 47.37 11.94 -12.27
C PHE A 311 46.62 13.02 -11.45
N GLN A 312 47.06 14.27 -11.51
CA GLN A 312 46.39 15.37 -10.82
C GLN A 312 44.98 15.62 -11.37
N ALA A 313 44.81 15.59 -12.70
CA ALA A 313 43.51 15.72 -13.35
C ALA A 313 42.56 14.58 -12.95
N LEU A 314 43.05 13.33 -12.95
CA LEU A 314 42.28 12.17 -12.53
C LEU A 314 41.90 12.26 -11.04
N LYS A 315 42.84 12.64 -10.17
CA LYS A 315 42.59 12.84 -8.74
C LYS A 315 41.55 13.93 -8.49
N ALA A 316 41.60 15.03 -9.25
CA ALA A 316 40.59 16.09 -9.20
C ALA A 316 39.21 15.58 -9.65
N ARG A 317 39.14 14.79 -10.74
CA ARG A 317 37.88 14.18 -11.21
C ARG A 317 37.30 13.22 -10.19
N MET A 318 38.15 12.40 -9.57
CA MET A 318 37.77 11.45 -8.51
C MET A 318 37.26 12.17 -7.25
N ASN A 319 37.90 13.26 -6.84
CA ASN A 319 37.42 14.09 -5.73
C ASN A 319 36.07 14.74 -6.04
N LYS A 320 35.89 15.29 -7.25
CA LYS A 320 34.59 15.84 -7.69
C LYS A 320 33.48 14.79 -7.67
N LEU A 321 33.78 13.56 -8.10
CA LEU A 321 32.80 12.45 -8.04
C LEU A 321 32.46 12.08 -6.59
N ARG A 322 33.46 11.97 -5.71
CA ARG A 322 33.23 11.71 -4.28
C ARG A 322 32.37 12.79 -3.62
N GLU A 323 32.62 14.06 -3.94
CA GLU A 323 31.82 15.18 -3.45
C GLU A 323 30.37 15.11 -3.96
N LYS A 324 30.16 14.88 -5.27
CA LYS A 324 28.82 14.68 -5.85
C LYS A 324 28.07 13.52 -5.21
N PHE A 325 28.73 12.38 -5.02
CA PHE A 325 28.13 11.22 -4.35
C PHE A 325 27.83 11.51 -2.88
N GLY A 326 28.71 12.24 -2.18
CA GLY A 326 28.48 12.69 -0.81
C GLY A 326 27.26 13.61 -0.69
N VAL A 327 27.11 14.57 -1.60
CA VAL A 327 25.93 15.46 -1.64
C VAL A 327 24.67 14.66 -1.95
N ARG A 328 24.67 13.82 -2.99
CA ARG A 328 23.51 13.00 -3.37
C ARG A 328 23.09 12.05 -2.25
N LEU A 329 24.04 11.44 -1.55
CA LEU A 329 23.75 10.59 -0.40
C LEU A 329 23.17 11.40 0.76
N SER A 330 23.74 12.56 1.06
CA SER A 330 23.21 13.46 2.10
C SER A 330 21.77 13.89 1.81
N GLU A 331 21.49 14.26 0.56
CA GLU A 331 20.16 14.65 0.10
C GLU A 331 19.17 13.49 0.18
N LEU A 332 19.57 12.29 -0.31
CA LEU A 332 18.75 11.10 -0.20
C LEU A 332 18.42 10.78 1.26
N THR A 333 19.42 10.78 2.16
CA THR A 333 19.22 10.52 3.59
C THR A 333 18.33 11.57 4.24
N LYS A 334 18.44 12.85 3.86
CA LYS A 334 17.55 13.90 4.35
C LYS A 334 16.11 13.68 3.88
N ASN A 335 15.92 13.38 2.60
CA ASN A 335 14.60 13.15 2.02
C ASN A 335 13.94 11.90 2.62
N THR A 336 14.67 10.79 2.75
CA THR A 336 14.16 9.57 3.39
C THR A 336 13.81 9.78 4.86
N ASN A 337 14.66 10.47 5.62
CA ASN A 337 14.34 10.78 7.02
C ASN A 337 13.14 11.73 7.13
N SER A 338 12.97 12.68 6.20
CA SER A 338 11.81 13.57 6.18
C SER A 338 10.52 12.81 5.86
N THR A 339 10.55 11.87 4.90
CA THR A 339 9.38 11.06 4.56
C THR A 339 9.05 10.08 5.69
N ILE A 340 10.05 9.45 6.32
CA ILE A 340 9.86 8.60 7.49
C ILE A 340 9.17 9.38 8.61
N LYS A 341 9.68 10.56 8.98
CA LYS A 341 9.05 11.39 10.02
C LYS A 341 7.62 11.80 9.67
N SER A 342 7.36 12.11 8.39
CA SER A 342 6.01 12.43 7.93
C SER A 342 5.07 11.22 8.08
N LEU A 343 5.52 10.03 7.70
CA LEU A 343 4.76 8.79 7.84
C LEU A 343 4.55 8.42 9.32
N GLU A 344 5.56 8.55 10.17
CA GLU A 344 5.45 8.36 11.62
C GLU A 344 4.42 9.30 12.23
N SER A 345 4.39 10.58 11.82
CA SER A 345 3.38 11.53 12.30
C SER A 345 1.95 11.15 11.89
N LYS A 346 1.78 10.64 10.65
CA LYS A 346 0.49 10.13 10.16
C LYS A 346 0.08 8.87 10.92
N LEU A 347 1.02 7.96 11.17
CA LEU A 347 0.80 6.74 11.94
C LEU A 347 0.35 7.08 13.37
N GLN A 348 1.02 8.00 14.05
CA GLN A 348 0.62 8.45 15.39
C GLN A 348 -0.79 9.09 15.39
N LEU A 349 -1.16 9.82 14.33
CA LEU A 349 -2.49 10.38 14.19
C LEU A 349 -3.55 9.26 14.04
N VAL A 350 -3.28 8.27 13.19
CA VAL A 350 -4.17 7.11 12.98
C VAL A 350 -4.31 6.29 14.27
N GLU A 351 -3.21 5.99 14.95
CA GLU A 351 -3.21 5.30 16.24
C GLU A 351 -4.04 6.06 17.28
N ARG A 352 -3.93 7.40 17.32
CA ARG A 352 -4.75 8.23 18.20
C ARG A 352 -6.23 8.16 17.83
N ILE A 353 -6.58 8.22 16.55
CA ILE A 353 -7.97 8.11 16.08
C ILE A 353 -8.55 6.74 16.46
N LEU A 354 -7.79 5.66 16.26
CA LEU A 354 -8.21 4.30 16.62
C LEU A 354 -8.33 4.12 18.13
N ALA A 355 -7.38 4.63 18.92
CA ALA A 355 -7.46 4.57 20.37
C ALA A 355 -8.69 5.34 20.91
N LEU A 356 -8.99 6.51 20.33
CA LEU A 356 -10.18 7.28 20.67
C LEU A 356 -11.46 6.57 20.23
N SER A 357 -11.49 5.94 19.06
CA SER A 357 -12.66 5.19 18.59
C SER A 357 -12.92 3.96 19.46
N GLU A 358 -11.87 3.24 19.89
CA GLU A 358 -11.99 2.12 20.82
C GLU A 358 -12.47 2.55 22.21
N MET A 359 -11.94 3.67 22.73
CA MET A 359 -12.43 4.26 23.99
C MET A 359 -13.92 4.64 23.88
N ASN A 360 -14.34 5.24 22.78
CA ASN A 360 -15.73 5.59 22.54
C ASN A 360 -16.62 4.35 22.40
N LEU A 361 -16.16 3.30 21.70
CA LEU A 361 -16.88 2.03 21.53
C LEU A 361 -17.23 1.38 22.88
N LYS A 362 -16.41 1.55 23.92
CA LYS A 362 -16.73 1.04 25.27
C LYS A 362 -18.02 1.63 25.84
N LEU A 363 -18.32 2.89 25.52
CA LEU A 363 -19.50 3.62 26.00
C LEU A 363 -20.76 3.37 25.15
N GLU A 364 -20.63 2.70 24.00
CA GLU A 364 -21.75 2.43 23.10
C GLU A 364 -22.59 1.24 23.54
N THR A 365 -23.90 1.34 23.26
CA THR A 365 -24.86 0.28 23.55
C THR A 365 -24.65 -0.92 22.62
N GLU A 366 -25.08 -2.12 23.04
CA GLU A 366 -24.99 -3.33 22.19
C GLU A 366 -25.72 -3.17 20.86
N LYS A 367 -26.83 -2.42 20.84
CA LYS A 367 -27.58 -2.13 19.61
C LYS A 367 -26.74 -1.34 18.61
N GLU A 368 -25.99 -0.35 19.07
CA GLU A 368 -25.13 0.47 18.22
C GLU A 368 -23.86 -0.26 17.81
N LYS A 369 -23.34 -1.17 18.65
CA LYS A 369 -22.20 -2.04 18.28
C LYS A 369 -22.55 -3.02 17.17
N VAL A 370 -23.75 -3.62 17.23
CA VAL A 370 -24.22 -4.61 16.25
C VAL A 370 -24.74 -3.92 14.97
N MET A 371 -25.35 -2.74 15.10
CA MET A 371 -25.82 -1.92 13.98
C MET A 371 -25.33 -0.46 14.10
N PRO A 372 -24.06 -0.19 13.75
CA PRO A 372 -23.47 1.16 13.87
C PRO A 372 -24.03 2.19 12.89
N PHE A 373 -24.58 1.71 11.78
CA PHE A 373 -25.18 2.53 10.74
C PHE A 373 -26.63 2.11 10.57
N GLU A 374 -27.56 3.05 10.70
CA GLU A 374 -28.96 2.79 10.43
C GLU A 374 -29.10 2.36 8.96
N ARG A 375 -29.96 1.37 8.70
CA ARG A 375 -30.37 1.06 7.32
C ARG A 375 -30.82 2.40 6.73
N ALA A 376 -30.20 2.80 5.62
CA ALA A 376 -30.67 3.96 4.88
C ALA A 376 -32.18 3.79 4.75
N ASP A 377 -32.95 4.72 5.31
CA ASP A 377 -34.38 4.73 5.11
C ASP A 377 -34.61 4.63 3.60
N SER A 378 -35.53 3.76 3.21
CA SER A 378 -35.89 3.51 1.82
C SER A 378 -36.24 4.80 1.06
N ASP A 379 -36.44 5.92 1.76
CA ASP A 379 -36.78 7.21 1.21
C ASP A 379 -35.55 8.10 0.91
N ALA A 380 -34.40 7.88 1.56
CA ALA A 380 -33.15 8.57 1.21
C ALA A 380 -32.53 8.06 -0.09
N ILE A 381 -32.76 6.78 -0.43
CA ILE A 381 -32.36 6.19 -1.72
C ILE A 381 -33.18 6.81 -2.87
N LYS A 382 -34.47 7.09 -2.63
CA LYS A 382 -35.36 7.73 -3.63
C LYS A 382 -35.02 9.20 -3.87
N GLN A 383 -34.52 9.93 -2.88
CA GLN A 383 -34.10 11.33 -3.08
C GLN A 383 -32.74 11.43 -3.78
N ALA A 384 -31.81 10.51 -3.52
CA ALA A 384 -30.54 10.46 -4.23
C ALA A 384 -30.67 10.03 -5.71
N GLU A 385 -31.70 9.25 -6.06
CA GLU A 385 -32.04 8.93 -7.46
C GLU A 385 -32.57 10.14 -8.24
N VAL A 386 -33.25 11.08 -7.57
CA VAL A 386 -33.82 12.28 -8.23
C VAL A 386 -32.76 13.36 -8.46
N ASP A 387 -31.76 13.48 -7.57
CA ASP A 387 -30.69 14.47 -7.74
C ASP A 387 -29.62 14.03 -8.78
N PHE A 388 -29.57 12.74 -9.13
CA PHE A 388 -28.61 12.19 -10.11
C PHE A 388 -28.97 12.48 -11.57
N GLU A 389 -30.24 12.79 -11.88
CA GLU A 389 -30.67 13.13 -13.25
C GLU A 389 -30.33 14.58 -13.66
N SER A 390 -29.77 15.41 -12.77
CA SER A 390 -29.56 16.85 -13.01
C SER A 390 -28.11 17.28 -13.26
N SER A 391 -27.13 16.37 -13.23
CA SER A 391 -25.73 16.72 -13.50
C SER A 391 -25.18 15.97 -14.72
N GLU A 392 -25.39 16.54 -15.89
CA GLU A 392 -24.52 16.29 -17.04
C GLU A 392 -23.14 16.85 -16.71
N ASP A 393 -22.17 15.99 -16.38
CA ASP A 393 -20.77 16.35 -16.55
C ASP A 393 -19.88 15.14 -16.88
N LYS A 394 -18.98 15.40 -17.82
CA LYS A 394 -18.18 14.47 -18.63
C LYS A 394 -17.26 13.56 -17.81
N PRO A 395 -16.83 12.40 -18.37
CA PRO A 395 -15.90 11.49 -17.71
C PRO A 395 -14.49 12.10 -17.68
N ALA A 396 -14.14 12.74 -16.57
CA ALA A 396 -12.77 13.20 -16.30
C ALA A 396 -11.93 12.05 -15.74
N GLU A 397 -11.11 11.49 -16.63
CA GLU A 397 -9.74 11.00 -16.46
C GLU A 397 -9.34 10.13 -15.24
N ILE A 398 -8.74 9.01 -15.63
CA ILE A 398 -8.20 7.87 -14.90
C ILE A 398 -6.96 8.22 -14.01
N THR A 399 -6.79 9.47 -13.59
CA THR A 399 -5.56 9.94 -12.92
C THR A 399 -5.66 10.04 -11.40
N LYS A 400 -6.64 9.39 -10.77
CA LYS A 400 -6.82 9.33 -9.29
C LYS A 400 -6.59 7.93 -8.69
N GLN A 401 -5.82 7.07 -9.35
CA GLN A 401 -5.51 5.72 -8.84
C GLN A 401 -4.64 5.68 -7.56
N PHE A 402 -4.22 6.81 -6.99
CA PHE A 402 -3.37 6.86 -5.79
C PHE A 402 -3.88 7.74 -4.65
N GLN A 403 -5.14 8.19 -4.69
CA GLN A 403 -5.78 8.82 -3.54
C GLN A 403 -6.66 7.80 -2.81
N THR A 404 -6.50 7.69 -1.49
CA THR A 404 -7.37 6.90 -0.61
C THR A 404 -8.78 7.45 -0.69
N CYS A 405 -9.59 6.92 -1.60
CA CYS A 405 -10.97 7.31 -1.74
C CYS A 405 -11.88 6.35 -0.98
N VAL A 406 -12.84 6.90 -0.22
CA VAL A 406 -13.92 6.10 0.39
C VAL A 406 -14.90 5.76 -0.72
N VAL A 407 -15.22 4.47 -0.83
CA VAL A 407 -16.04 3.94 -1.92
C VAL A 407 -17.38 3.47 -1.36
N THR A 408 -18.47 3.78 -2.07
CA THR A 408 -19.82 3.31 -1.72
C THR A 408 -19.92 1.79 -1.94
N LYS A 409 -20.97 1.14 -1.39
CA LYS A 409 -21.29 -0.27 -1.65
C LYS A 409 -21.37 -0.64 -3.14
N SER A 410 -21.62 0.34 -4.00
CA SER A 410 -21.69 0.21 -5.47
C SER A 410 -20.37 0.53 -6.19
N TYR A 411 -19.24 0.52 -5.47
CA TYR A 411 -17.91 0.81 -6.00
C TYR A 411 -17.70 2.22 -6.59
N THR A 412 -18.59 3.18 -6.27
CA THR A 412 -18.45 4.58 -6.70
C THR A 412 -17.66 5.40 -5.69
N PRO A 413 -16.71 6.24 -6.13
CA PRO A 413 -15.96 7.12 -5.25
C PRO A 413 -16.90 8.14 -4.61
N VAL A 414 -16.91 8.20 -3.28
CA VAL A 414 -17.66 9.19 -2.51
C VAL A 414 -16.93 10.53 -2.63
N GLY A 415 -17.67 11.63 -2.78
CA GLY A 415 -17.08 12.98 -2.74
C GLY A 415 -16.46 13.27 -1.37
N GLU A 416 -15.36 14.01 -1.32
CA GLU A 416 -14.62 14.29 -0.07
C GLU A 416 -15.50 14.90 1.04
N TRP A 417 -16.50 15.72 0.66
CA TRP A 417 -17.46 16.33 1.58
C TRP A 417 -18.41 15.34 2.26
N ASN A 418 -18.62 14.17 1.67
CA ASN A 418 -19.59 13.17 2.13
C ASN A 418 -18.92 11.99 2.88
N TYR A 419 -17.60 12.04 3.12
CA TYR A 419 -16.86 10.95 3.78
C TYR A 419 -17.32 10.66 5.21
N LEU A 420 -17.81 11.68 5.91
CA LEU A 420 -18.16 11.59 7.32
C LEU A 420 -19.68 11.53 7.54
N ASP A 421 -20.50 11.41 6.50
CA ASP A 421 -21.97 11.43 6.62
C ASP A 421 -22.50 10.34 7.56
N GLN A 422 -21.95 9.14 7.45
CA GLN A 422 -22.34 8.03 8.33
C GLN A 422 -21.89 8.25 9.78
N PHE A 423 -20.72 8.89 9.97
CA PHE A 423 -20.25 9.28 11.29
C PHE A 423 -21.17 10.33 11.91
N TYR A 424 -21.56 11.37 11.15
CA TYR A 424 -22.47 12.40 11.63
C TYR A 424 -23.88 11.87 11.92
N LYS A 425 -24.39 10.92 11.13
CA LYS A 425 -25.66 10.22 11.43
C LYS A 425 -25.60 9.51 12.78
N ARG A 426 -24.53 8.75 13.04
CA ARG A 426 -24.32 8.08 14.34
C ARG A 426 -24.16 9.08 15.48
N TYR A 427 -23.39 10.16 15.28
CA TYR A 427 -23.23 11.23 16.27
C TYR A 427 -24.58 11.90 16.62
N ASN A 428 -25.37 12.25 15.60
CA ASN A 428 -26.67 12.90 15.79
C ASN A 428 -27.66 12.01 16.53
N LYS A 429 -27.65 10.70 16.27
CA LYS A 429 -28.46 9.73 17.02
C LYS A 429 -28.13 9.74 18.51
N VAL A 430 -26.85 9.60 18.86
CA VAL A 430 -26.39 9.63 20.26
C VAL A 430 -26.75 10.98 20.92
N MET A 431 -26.67 12.08 20.16
CA MET A 431 -27.09 13.39 20.63
C MET A 431 -28.60 13.45 20.95
N LEU A 432 -29.45 12.86 20.09
CA LEU A 432 -30.89 12.76 20.33
C LEU A 432 -31.21 11.90 21.56
N ASP A 433 -30.54 10.76 21.70
CA ASP A 433 -30.70 9.88 22.86
C ASP A 433 -30.29 10.58 24.16
N LYS A 434 -29.18 11.34 24.14
CA LYS A 434 -28.76 12.18 25.26
C LYS A 434 -29.84 13.21 25.62
N MET A 435 -30.39 13.93 24.62
CA MET A 435 -31.46 14.90 24.87
C MET A 435 -32.72 14.25 25.46
N ALA A 436 -33.08 13.05 25.01
CA ALA A 436 -34.20 12.28 25.57
C ALA A 436 -33.94 11.89 27.04
N LEU A 437 -32.74 11.41 27.36
CA LEU A 437 -32.34 11.08 28.73
C LEU A 437 -32.33 12.31 29.65
N ASP A 438 -31.84 13.45 29.16
CA ASP A 438 -31.84 14.71 29.92
C ASP A 438 -33.28 15.18 30.22
N ASN A 439 -34.21 15.01 29.26
CA ASN A 439 -35.62 15.33 29.46
C ASN A 439 -36.30 14.41 30.48
N GLU A 440 -36.09 13.09 30.40
CA GLU A 440 -36.61 12.13 31.37
C GLU A 440 -36.03 12.39 32.77
N LYS A 441 -34.73 12.68 32.87
CA LYS A 441 -34.09 13.08 34.13
C LYS A 441 -34.74 14.34 34.70
N ALA A 442 -34.99 15.36 33.88
CA ALA A 442 -35.65 16.58 34.33
C ALA A 442 -37.09 16.31 34.83
N LYS A 443 -37.81 15.41 34.17
CA LYS A 443 -39.16 14.98 34.57
C LYS A 443 -39.12 14.23 35.91
N LEU A 444 -38.23 13.25 36.05
CA LEU A 444 -38.04 12.49 37.29
C LEU A 444 -37.61 13.38 38.46
N ILE A 445 -36.79 14.41 38.22
CA ILE A 445 -36.42 15.40 39.25
C ILE A 445 -37.66 16.17 39.71
N LYS A 446 -38.52 16.62 38.78
CA LYS A 446 -39.78 17.30 39.12
C LYS A 446 -40.72 16.39 39.90
N GLU A 447 -40.93 15.16 39.43
CA GLU A 447 -41.75 14.18 40.15
C GLU A 447 -41.19 13.86 41.53
N ASN A 448 -39.87 13.74 41.69
CA ASN A 448 -39.25 13.54 43.00
C ASN A 448 -39.44 14.74 43.91
N GLN A 449 -39.34 15.96 43.38
CA GLN A 449 -39.64 17.20 44.11
C GLN A 449 -41.12 17.22 44.55
N ASP A 450 -42.05 16.89 43.65
CA ASP A 450 -43.48 16.82 43.95
C ASP A 450 -43.79 15.77 45.01
N LEU A 451 -43.20 14.58 44.91
CA LEU A 451 -43.34 13.51 45.90
C LEU A 451 -42.75 13.92 47.25
N ARG A 452 -41.61 14.61 47.29
CA ARG A 452 -41.04 15.17 48.53
C ARG A 452 -41.98 16.21 49.13
N VAL A 453 -42.60 17.06 48.31
CA VAL A 453 -43.59 18.04 48.77
C VAL A 453 -44.85 17.35 49.30
N ILE A 454 -45.35 16.31 48.63
CA ILE A 454 -46.52 15.53 49.09
C ILE A 454 -46.20 14.79 50.39
N LEU A 455 -45.02 14.17 50.50
CA LEU A 455 -44.56 13.51 51.71
C LEU A 455 -44.42 14.52 52.85
N GLN A 456 -43.83 15.69 52.58
CA GLN A 456 -43.75 16.78 53.54
C GLN A 456 -45.14 17.19 54.01
N LYS A 457 -46.10 17.42 53.10
CA LYS A 457 -47.51 17.71 53.45
C LYS A 457 -48.18 16.60 54.25
N TYR A 458 -47.89 15.34 53.96
CA TYR A 458 -48.43 14.20 54.72
C TYR A 458 -47.84 14.13 56.13
N LEU A 459 -46.52 14.30 56.27
CA LEU A 459 -45.85 14.35 57.57
C LEU A 459 -46.33 15.56 58.39
N ASP A 460 -46.50 16.71 57.76
CA ASP A 460 -47.09 17.92 58.35
C ASP A 460 -48.58 17.71 58.73
N GLY A 461 -49.31 16.83 58.03
CA GLY A 461 -50.68 16.45 58.39
C GLY A 461 -50.79 15.48 59.56
N VAL A 462 -49.76 14.67 59.81
CA VAL A 462 -49.73 13.64 60.88
C VAL A 462 -49.00 14.15 62.14
N SER A 463 -48.03 15.06 61.98
CA SER A 463 -47.23 15.63 63.06
C SER A 463 -47.64 17.08 63.34
N VAL A 464 -47.76 17.45 64.62
CA VAL A 464 -48.07 18.84 65.00
C VAL A 464 -46.75 19.63 65.07
N ASN A 465 -46.42 20.33 64.00
CA ASN A 465 -45.21 21.17 63.89
C ASN A 465 -45.57 22.66 63.75
N ALA A 466 -44.67 23.57 64.13
CA ALA A 466 -44.91 25.02 64.12
C ALA A 466 -45.27 25.56 62.71
N ALA A 467 -44.71 24.97 61.65
CA ALA A 467 -45.04 25.32 60.26
C ALA A 467 -46.49 24.94 59.86
N VAL A 468 -47.08 23.94 60.52
CA VAL A 468 -48.46 23.48 60.27
C VAL A 468 -49.47 24.41 60.93
N LEU A 469 -49.14 24.98 62.09
CA LEU A 469 -49.99 25.92 62.83
C LEU A 469 -50.05 27.31 62.18
N ASN A 470 -49.01 27.69 61.42
CA ASN A 470 -48.94 28.98 60.74
C ASN A 470 -49.61 28.99 59.36
N ASN A 471 -49.89 27.82 58.78
CA ASN A 471 -50.55 27.66 57.49
C ASN A 471 -52.02 27.20 57.67
N PRO A 472 -52.91 27.39 56.68
CA PRO A 472 -54.30 26.94 56.78
C PRO A 472 -54.36 25.43 57.00
N ASN A 473 -54.85 25.00 58.16
CA ASN A 473 -54.77 23.63 58.62
C ASN A 473 -56.09 23.15 59.26
N PRO A 474 -56.41 21.85 59.18
CA PRO A 474 -57.66 21.30 59.75
C PRO A 474 -57.67 21.30 61.29
N LEU A 475 -56.54 21.57 61.95
CA LEU A 475 -56.39 21.58 63.40
C LEU A 475 -56.88 22.89 64.06
N LEU A 476 -56.85 24.02 63.35
CA LEU A 476 -57.27 25.35 63.83
C LEU A 476 -58.01 26.11 62.72
N VAL A 477 -59.33 25.93 62.64
CA VAL A 477 -60.17 26.61 61.65
C VAL A 477 -60.57 28.00 62.14
N ILE A 478 -59.98 29.04 61.55
CA ILE A 478 -60.30 30.45 61.83
C ILE A 478 -61.03 31.04 60.63
N ASN A 479 -62.25 31.55 60.83
CA ASN A 479 -63.09 32.22 59.82
C ASN A 479 -63.37 31.41 58.53
N GLY A 480 -63.74 30.12 58.64
CA GLY A 480 -64.22 29.34 57.49
C GLY A 480 -63.18 29.06 56.39
N LYS A 481 -61.91 29.46 56.55
CA LYS A 481 -60.89 29.39 55.49
C LYS A 481 -60.54 27.98 55.01
N LEU A 482 -60.99 26.92 55.69
CA LEU A 482 -60.77 25.54 55.26
C LEU A 482 -61.70 25.11 54.11
N SER A 483 -62.93 25.65 54.06
CA SER A 483 -63.94 25.22 53.07
C SER A 483 -63.62 25.65 51.65
N ASP A 484 -62.87 26.73 51.46
CA ASP A 484 -62.48 27.23 50.13
C ASP A 484 -61.27 26.47 49.53
N SER A 485 -60.57 25.67 50.33
CA SER A 485 -59.31 25.00 49.97
C SER A 485 -59.43 23.50 49.67
N LEU A 486 -60.61 22.91 49.89
CA LEU A 486 -60.89 21.52 49.54
C LEU A 486 -61.43 21.47 48.10
N PRO A 487 -60.75 20.79 47.15
CA PRO A 487 -61.30 20.63 45.82
C PRO A 487 -62.57 19.76 45.88
N VAL A 488 -63.68 20.30 45.38
CA VAL A 488 -64.95 19.60 45.19
C VAL A 488 -64.70 18.35 44.34
N ARG A 489 -64.79 17.18 44.96
CA ARG A 489 -64.76 15.88 44.28
C ARG A 489 -66.07 15.15 44.54
N MET A 490 -67.13 15.51 43.83
CA MET A 490 -68.29 14.65 43.57
C MET A 490 -69.20 15.31 42.50
N SER A 491 -69.16 14.80 41.26
CA SER A 491 -70.39 14.68 40.44
C SER A 491 -70.20 13.55 39.44
N SER A 492 -70.94 12.47 39.67
CA SER A 492 -71.20 11.37 38.75
C SER A 492 -71.93 11.86 37.50
N SER A 493 -71.40 11.54 36.32
CA SER A 493 -72.20 11.47 35.10
C SER A 493 -71.67 10.37 34.19
N THR A 494 -72.43 9.27 34.17
CA THR A 494 -72.48 8.29 33.09
C THR A 494 -72.84 8.98 31.78
N SER A 495 -71.91 9.03 30.83
CA SER A 495 -72.23 9.09 29.41
C SER A 495 -71.00 8.67 28.61
N SER A 496 -71.07 7.51 27.97
CA SER A 496 -70.20 7.20 26.83
C SER A 496 -70.24 8.34 25.82
N PRO A 497 -69.12 8.61 25.14
CA PRO A 497 -69.18 9.00 23.75
C PRO A 497 -68.41 8.01 22.88
N ALA A 498 -69.05 7.72 21.77
CA ALA A 498 -68.62 6.84 20.71
C ALA A 498 -67.27 7.24 20.12
N ALA A 499 -66.61 6.21 19.58
CA ALA A 499 -65.46 6.30 18.71
C ALA A 499 -65.63 7.40 17.65
N THR A 500 -64.77 8.42 17.72
CA THR A 500 -64.53 9.33 16.61
C THR A 500 -63.09 9.17 16.17
N ARG A 501 -62.95 8.46 15.05
CA ARG A 501 -61.75 8.32 14.21
C ARG A 501 -61.21 9.71 13.89
N THR A 502 -60.16 10.14 14.58
CA THR A 502 -59.45 11.38 14.26
C THR A 502 -58.19 11.01 13.49
N LYS A 503 -58.11 11.57 12.28
CA LYS A 503 -57.05 11.38 11.29
C LYS A 503 -55.67 11.67 11.90
N GLN A 504 -54.69 10.82 11.58
CA GLN A 504 -53.28 11.17 11.59
C GLN A 504 -53.10 12.50 10.85
N GLN A 505 -52.79 13.57 11.57
CA GLN A 505 -52.08 14.70 10.99
C GLN A 505 -50.61 14.29 10.94
N VAL A 506 -50.16 14.04 9.72
CA VAL A 506 -48.75 14.03 9.34
C VAL A 506 -48.19 15.40 9.73
N ALA A 507 -47.32 15.43 10.75
CA ALA A 507 -46.51 16.59 11.03
C ALA A 507 -45.55 16.75 9.84
N GLN A 508 -45.74 17.81 9.04
CA GLN A 508 -44.75 18.20 8.05
C GLN A 508 -43.48 18.65 8.78
N PRO A 509 -42.28 18.29 8.29
CA PRO A 509 -41.04 18.80 8.83
C PRO A 509 -40.95 20.31 8.52
N GLN A 510 -40.88 21.13 9.57
CA GLN A 510 -40.46 22.52 9.42
C GLN A 510 -38.96 22.53 9.08
N TYR A 511 -38.65 22.81 7.83
CA TYR A 511 -37.30 23.19 7.42
C TYR A 511 -36.89 24.45 8.18
N VAL A 512 -35.92 24.32 9.07
CA VAL A 512 -35.20 25.46 9.62
C VAL A 512 -34.17 25.88 8.56
N THR A 513 -34.43 26.99 7.89
CA THR A 513 -33.47 27.67 7.03
C THR A 513 -32.33 28.18 7.90
N ILE A 514 -31.15 27.57 7.78
CA ILE A 514 -29.92 28.11 8.36
C ILE A 514 -29.51 29.30 7.50
N ASN A 515 -29.65 30.50 8.05
CA ASN A 515 -29.06 31.71 7.49
C ASN A 515 -27.54 31.53 7.42
N GLN A 516 -27.03 31.65 6.20
CA GLN A 516 -25.62 31.88 5.93
C GLN A 516 -25.18 33.13 6.71
N TYR A 517 -24.31 32.95 7.70
CA TYR A 517 -23.44 34.02 8.16
C TYR A 517 -22.06 33.79 7.55
N THR A 518 -21.81 34.58 6.52
CA THR A 518 -20.49 34.96 6.04
C THR A 518 -19.67 35.58 7.19
N ARG A 519 -18.56 34.93 7.52
CA ARG A 519 -17.25 35.58 7.68
C ARG A 519 -16.13 34.56 7.76
#